data_AF-A0AAN7PKW4-F1
#
_entry.id   AF-A0AAN7PKW4-F1
#
_cell.length_a   1.000
_cell.length_b   1.000
_cell.length_c   1.000
_cell.angle_alpha   90.00
_cell.angle_beta   90.00
_cell.angle_gamma   90.00
#
_symmetry.space_group_name_H-M   'P 1'
#
loop_
_entity.id
_entity.type
_entity.pdbx_description
1 polymer ?
#
loop_
_entity_poly.entity_id
_entity_poly.type
_entity_poly.pdbx_seq_one_letter_code
_entity_poly.pdbx_strand_id
1 'polypeptide(L)'
;MFTLPRFSMAKTLERYQRCSCSTQLESFEQMDESITCLTIKQSSYEEYLKLKARVVDLQQTQRILLGEELGSVNMKELEELEHQLESSLSHIRSKKTQSMLDRLADLQKKEQTLLQSNESLVKKLTW
;
A
#
# COMPACT_ATOMS: atom_id res chain seq x y z
N MET A 1 13.53 51.16 32.80
CA MET A 1 12.76 49.89 32.77
C MET A 1 12.51 49.54 31.31
N PHE A 2 13.17 48.52 30.77
CA PHE A 2 12.85 47.97 29.45
C PHE A 2 12.01 46.70 29.66
N THR A 3 10.70 46.80 29.52
CA THR A 3 9.83 45.63 29.49
C THR A 3 10.03 44.90 28.16
N LEU A 4 10.63 43.72 28.19
CA LEU A 4 10.70 42.83 27.02
C LEU A 4 9.27 42.50 26.56
N PRO A 5 8.94 42.60 25.26
CA PRO A 5 7.59 42.32 24.80
C PRO A 5 7.32 40.82 24.95
N ARG A 6 6.29 40.46 25.70
CA ARG A 6 5.80 39.08 25.84
C ARG A 6 5.36 38.59 24.45
N PHE A 7 6.21 37.79 23.82
CA PHE A 7 6.00 37.30 22.47
C PHE A 7 4.89 36.24 22.52
N SER A 8 3.76 36.52 21.88
CA SER A 8 2.60 35.61 21.82
C SER A 8 2.90 34.45 20.86
N MET A 9 2.50 33.23 21.24
CA MET A 9 2.56 32.04 20.36
C MET A 9 1.92 32.32 18.99
N ALA A 10 0.86 33.14 18.96
CA ALA A 10 0.23 33.57 17.73
C ALA A 10 1.17 34.40 16.85
N LYS A 11 1.97 35.29 17.43
CA LYS A 11 2.98 36.07 16.70
C LYS A 11 4.15 35.21 16.21
N THR A 12 4.50 34.15 16.93
CA THR A 12 5.50 33.17 16.49
C THR A 12 4.99 32.34 15.33
N LEU A 13 3.76 31.82 15.43
CA LEU A 13 3.11 31.07 14.36
C LEU A 13 2.90 31.94 13.12
N GLU A 14 2.47 33.19 13.30
CA GLU A 14 2.31 34.16 12.22
C GLU A 14 3.64 34.47 11.54
N ARG A 15 4.74 34.60 12.30
CA ARG A 15 6.08 34.73 11.72
C ARG A 15 6.54 33.47 11.00
N TYR A 16 6.28 32.28 11.54
CA TYR A 16 6.65 31.03 10.88
C TYR A 16 5.87 30.84 9.59
N GLN A 17 4.56 31.10 9.61
CA GLN A 17 3.68 31.05 8.44
C GLN A 17 4.11 32.07 7.38
N ARG A 18 4.53 33.27 7.81
CA ARG A 18 5.08 34.29 6.93
C ARG A 18 6.44 33.87 6.38
N CYS A 19 7.35 33.32 7.19
CA CYS A 19 8.68 32.86 6.75
C CYS A 19 8.66 31.62 5.86
N SER A 20 7.72 30.69 6.04
CA SER A 20 7.50 29.57 5.11
C SER A 20 7.00 30.03 3.73
N CYS A 21 6.53 31.28 3.61
CA CYS A 21 6.21 31.93 2.34
C CYS A 21 7.19 33.06 1.95
N SER A 22 8.08 33.52 2.84
CA SER A 22 8.92 34.73 2.62
C SER A 22 10.35 34.41 2.18
N THR A 23 10.69 33.15 1.88
CA THR A 23 12.03 32.80 1.40
C THR A 23 12.26 33.16 -0.08
N GLN A 24 11.29 33.78 -0.76
CA GLN A 24 11.35 34.09 -2.20
C GLN A 24 10.98 35.56 -2.49
N LEU A 25 11.52 36.49 -1.72
CA LEU A 25 11.41 37.93 -2.03
C LEU A 25 12.58 38.39 -2.91
N GLU A 26 12.44 38.22 -4.23
CA GLU A 26 12.93 39.24 -5.18
C GLU A 26 11.79 39.60 -6.16
N SER A 27 11.05 40.64 -5.75
CA SER A 27 10.55 41.76 -6.56
C SER A 27 9.75 41.47 -7.84
N PHE A 28 8.44 41.82 -7.80
CA PHE A 28 7.45 42.04 -8.89
C PHE A 28 6.35 40.99 -9.20
N GLU A 29 6.34 39.78 -8.62
CA GLU A 29 5.38 38.71 -9.02
C GLU A 29 4.25 38.39 -8.00
N GLN A 30 4.07 39.19 -6.94
CA GLN A 30 3.32 38.81 -5.73
C GLN A 30 1.78 38.72 -5.82
N MET A 31 1.12 39.31 -6.82
CA MET A 31 -0.34 39.17 -6.94
C MET A 31 -0.73 37.81 -7.53
N ASP A 32 0.15 37.23 -8.35
CA ASP A 32 -0.03 35.95 -9.03
C ASP A 32 0.26 34.77 -8.08
N GLU A 33 1.26 34.91 -7.21
CA GLU A 33 1.73 33.83 -6.34
C GLU A 33 0.77 33.50 -5.17
N SER A 34 0.06 34.49 -4.63
CA SER A 34 -0.98 34.28 -3.59
C SER A 34 -2.22 33.57 -4.14
N ILE A 35 -2.64 33.94 -5.34
CA ILE A 35 -3.71 33.26 -6.09
C ILE A 35 -3.25 31.84 -6.45
N THR A 36 -2.01 31.68 -6.87
CA THR A 36 -1.40 30.38 -7.19
C THR A 36 -1.34 29.48 -5.95
N CYS A 37 -0.97 29.98 -4.77
CA CYS A 37 -0.96 29.19 -3.54
C CYS A 37 -2.36 28.74 -3.09
N LEU A 38 -3.36 29.63 -3.19
CA LEU A 38 -4.76 29.27 -2.92
C LEU A 38 -5.29 28.24 -3.93
N THR A 39 -4.92 28.39 -5.20
CA THR A 39 -5.28 27.48 -6.28
C THR A 39 -4.61 26.11 -6.08
N ILE A 40 -3.34 26.06 -5.69
CA ILE A 40 -2.62 24.82 -5.36
C ILE A 40 -3.25 24.13 -4.15
N LYS A 41 -3.64 24.88 -3.10
CA LYS A 41 -4.33 24.31 -1.94
C LYS A 41 -5.71 23.77 -2.31
N GLN A 42 -6.47 24.48 -3.14
CA GLN A 42 -7.76 23.99 -3.66
C GLN A 42 -7.59 22.76 -4.53
N SER A 43 -6.62 22.77 -5.47
CA SER A 43 -6.28 21.62 -6.31
C SER A 43 -5.86 20.41 -5.46
N SER A 44 -4.99 20.62 -4.46
CA SER A 44 -4.58 19.56 -3.54
C SER A 44 -5.76 18.98 -2.74
N TYR A 45 -6.69 19.83 -2.32
CA TYR A 45 -7.90 19.38 -1.62
C TYR A 45 -8.86 18.61 -2.56
N GLU A 46 -8.99 19.04 -3.81
CA GLU A 46 -9.79 18.34 -4.81
C GLU A 46 -9.21 16.94 -5.12
N GLU A 47 -7.89 16.85 -5.30
CA GLU A 47 -7.20 15.57 -5.47
C GLU A 47 -7.35 14.67 -4.24
N TYR A 48 -7.32 15.24 -3.03
CA TYR A 48 -7.63 14.50 -1.81
C TYR A 48 -9.06 13.95 -1.82
N LEU A 49 -10.06 14.74 -2.25
CA LEU A 49 -11.44 14.27 -2.32
C LEU A 49 -11.61 13.15 -3.35
N LYS A 50 -10.96 13.25 -4.52
CA LYS A 50 -10.93 12.18 -5.53
C LYS A 50 -10.32 10.90 -4.95
N LEU A 51 -9.18 11.01 -4.25
CA LEU A 51 -8.53 9.88 -3.61
C LEU A 51 -9.41 9.27 -2.52
N LYS A 52 -10.05 10.11 -1.69
CA LYS A 52 -10.96 9.66 -0.63
C LYS A 52 -12.15 8.89 -1.21
N ALA A 53 -12.77 9.39 -2.27
CA ALA A 53 -13.85 8.69 -2.96
C ALA A 53 -13.37 7.31 -3.46
N ARG A 54 -12.20 7.27 -4.09
CA ARG A 54 -11.61 6.00 -4.56
C ARG A 54 -11.36 4.99 -3.44
N VAL A 55 -10.91 5.46 -2.26
CA VAL A 55 -10.72 4.59 -1.09
C VAL A 55 -12.05 3.99 -0.62
N VAL A 56 -13.12 4.79 -0.58
CA VAL A 56 -14.46 4.31 -0.18
C VAL A 56 -14.95 3.25 -1.16
N ASP A 57 -14.82 3.48 -2.46
CA ASP A 57 -15.21 2.51 -3.50
C ASP A 57 -14.45 1.19 -3.38
N LEU A 58 -13.13 1.28 -3.14
CA LEU A 58 -12.28 0.09 -2.95
C LEU A 58 -12.66 -0.69 -1.69
N GLN A 59 -12.96 0.00 -0.59
CA GLN A 59 -13.41 -0.62 0.64
C GLN A 59 -14.77 -1.31 0.46
N GLN A 60 -15.70 -0.70 -0.28
CA GLN A 60 -16.98 -1.33 -0.61
C GLN A 60 -16.78 -2.58 -1.45
N THR A 61 -15.97 -2.49 -2.50
CA THR A 61 -15.63 -3.65 -3.34
C THR A 61 -15.00 -4.78 -2.53
N GLN A 62 -14.12 -4.45 -1.57
CA GLN A 62 -13.52 -5.44 -0.68
C GLN A 62 -14.56 -6.15 0.18
N ARG A 63 -15.52 -5.42 0.76
CA ARG A 63 -16.62 -6.02 1.54
C ARG A 63 -17.44 -6.98 0.69
N ILE A 64 -17.80 -6.59 -0.52
CA ILE A 64 -18.51 -7.45 -1.49
C ILE A 64 -17.71 -8.72 -1.79
N LEU A 65 -16.41 -8.60 -2.08
CA LEU A 65 -15.52 -9.74 -2.32
C LEU A 65 -15.40 -10.69 -1.11
N LEU A 66 -15.61 -10.17 0.10
CA LEU A 66 -15.63 -10.95 1.35
C LEU A 66 -17.02 -11.53 1.66
N GLY A 67 -18.01 -11.30 0.81
CA GLY A 67 -19.39 -11.76 1.00
C GLY A 67 -20.22 -10.90 1.95
N GLU A 68 -19.77 -9.68 2.24
CA GLU A 68 -20.48 -8.69 3.06
C GLU A 68 -21.32 -7.76 2.17
N GLU A 69 -22.40 -7.17 2.72
CA GLU A 69 -23.24 -6.16 2.05
C GLU A 69 -23.81 -6.59 0.68
N LEU A 70 -23.98 -7.89 0.42
CA LEU A 70 -24.45 -8.43 -0.87
C LEU A 70 -25.90 -8.05 -1.23
N GLY A 71 -26.70 -7.55 -0.28
CA GLY A 71 -28.09 -7.19 -0.51
C GLY A 71 -28.32 -6.08 -1.54
N SER A 72 -27.30 -5.26 -1.84
CA SER A 72 -27.35 -4.23 -2.89
C SER A 72 -26.91 -4.73 -4.26
N VAL A 73 -26.34 -5.92 -4.35
CA VAL A 73 -25.80 -6.51 -5.58
C VAL A 73 -26.92 -7.27 -6.30
N ASN A 74 -27.05 -7.08 -7.61
CA ASN A 74 -28.07 -7.79 -8.37
C ASN A 74 -27.64 -9.24 -8.69
N MET A 75 -28.59 -10.08 -9.12
CA MET A 75 -28.31 -11.51 -9.36
C MET A 75 -27.19 -11.76 -10.38
N LYS A 76 -27.12 -10.97 -11.46
CA LYS A 76 -26.10 -11.15 -12.51
C LYS A 76 -24.71 -10.78 -12.00
N GLU A 77 -24.61 -9.68 -11.25
CA GLU A 77 -23.36 -9.26 -10.61
C GLU A 77 -22.91 -10.26 -9.56
N LEU A 78 -23.84 -10.90 -8.87
CA LEU A 78 -23.55 -11.94 -7.88
C LEU A 78 -23.02 -13.22 -8.53
N GLU A 79 -23.61 -13.65 -9.66
CA GLU A 79 -23.11 -14.78 -10.46
C GLU A 79 -21.68 -14.52 -10.99
N GLU A 80 -21.43 -13.31 -11.50
CA GLU A 80 -20.08 -12.92 -11.97
C GLU A 80 -19.07 -12.92 -10.80
N LEU A 81 -19.48 -12.38 -9.64
CA LEU A 81 -18.66 -12.37 -8.43
C LEU A 81 -18.28 -13.79 -8.00
N GLU A 82 -19.26 -14.70 -7.98
CA GLU A 82 -19.04 -16.11 -7.64
C GLU A 82 -18.03 -16.75 -8.60
N HIS A 83 -18.24 -16.59 -9.91
CA HIS A 83 -17.33 -17.14 -10.93
C HIS A 83 -15.91 -16.57 -10.80
N GLN A 84 -15.79 -15.25 -10.56
CA GLN A 84 -14.49 -14.60 -10.34
C GLN A 84 -13.76 -15.16 -9.11
N LEU A 85 -14.49 -15.36 -8.00
CA LEU A 85 -13.94 -15.90 -6.76
C LEU A 85 -13.54 -17.37 -6.94
N GLU A 86 -14.37 -18.19 -7.58
CA GLU A 86 -14.08 -19.60 -7.84
C GLU A 86 -12.81 -19.76 -8.69
N SER A 87 -12.72 -19.01 -9.80
CA SER A 87 -11.56 -19.03 -10.69
C SER A 87 -10.28 -18.61 -9.97
N SER A 88 -10.34 -17.51 -9.20
CA SER A 88 -9.19 -17.01 -8.43
C SER A 88 -8.75 -18.01 -7.36
N LEU A 89 -9.71 -18.60 -6.64
CA LEU A 89 -9.45 -19.60 -5.60
C LEU A 89 -8.81 -20.85 -6.19
N SER A 90 -9.32 -21.33 -7.32
CA SER A 90 -8.75 -22.47 -8.07
C SER A 90 -7.30 -22.20 -8.46
N HIS A 91 -7.01 -21.01 -9.00
CA HIS A 91 -5.64 -20.60 -9.34
C HIS A 91 -4.72 -20.55 -8.12
N ILE A 92 -5.16 -19.95 -7.01
CA ILE A 92 -4.38 -19.89 -5.76
C ILE A 92 -4.07 -21.29 -5.23
N ARG A 93 -5.07 -22.18 -5.20
CA ARG A 93 -4.91 -23.58 -4.76
C ARG A 93 -3.92 -24.32 -5.65
N SER A 94 -4.05 -24.20 -6.97
CA SER A 94 -3.13 -24.82 -7.93
C SER A 94 -1.69 -24.35 -7.71
N LYS A 95 -1.46 -23.04 -7.60
CA LYS A 95 -0.14 -22.48 -7.34
C LYS A 95 0.45 -22.95 -6.01
N LYS A 96 -0.36 -23.02 -4.95
CA LYS A 96 0.08 -23.52 -3.64
C LYS A 96 0.46 -25.01 -3.73
N THR A 97 -0.35 -25.82 -4.39
CA THR A 97 -0.07 -27.24 -4.60
C THR A 97 1.21 -27.43 -5.39
N GLN A 98 1.39 -26.71 -6.50
CA GLN A 98 2.62 -26.79 -7.30
C GLN A 98 3.86 -26.44 -6.47
N SER A 99 3.82 -25.34 -5.71
CA SER A 99 4.94 -24.96 -4.83
C SER A 99 5.26 -26.03 -3.77
N MET A 100 4.26 -26.70 -3.22
CA MET A 100 4.47 -27.81 -2.28
C MET A 100 5.09 -29.04 -2.96
N LEU A 101 4.65 -29.36 -4.18
CA LEU A 101 5.20 -30.46 -4.97
C LEU A 101 6.66 -30.19 -5.36
N ASP A 102 6.98 -28.97 -5.80
CA ASP A 102 8.35 -28.56 -6.12
C ASP A 102 9.26 -28.73 -4.89
N ARG A 103 8.78 -28.27 -3.72
CA ARG A 103 9.52 -28.41 -2.47
C ARG A 103 9.71 -29.86 -2.07
N LEU A 104 8.71 -30.70 -2.27
CA LEU A 104 8.80 -32.14 -1.99
C LEU A 104 9.85 -32.80 -2.87
N ALA A 105 9.85 -32.50 -4.17
CA ALA A 105 10.82 -33.04 -5.13
C ALA A 105 12.26 -32.64 -4.78
N ASP A 106 12.49 -31.38 -4.40
CA ASP A 106 13.80 -30.90 -3.93
C ASP A 106 14.30 -31.66 -2.69
N LEU A 107 13.40 -31.90 -1.74
CA LEU A 107 13.72 -32.63 -0.50
C LEU A 107 14.04 -34.10 -0.79
N GLN A 108 13.26 -34.76 -1.64
CA GLN A 108 13.51 -36.15 -2.05
C GLN A 108 14.87 -36.29 -2.76
N LYS A 109 15.20 -35.34 -3.65
CA LYS A 109 16.52 -35.31 -4.30
C LYS A 109 17.65 -35.14 -3.29
N LYS A 110 17.46 -34.28 -2.29
CA LYS A 110 18.45 -34.06 -1.22
C LYS A 110 18.60 -35.29 -0.31
N GLU A 111 17.50 -35.96 0.00
CA GLU A 111 17.53 -37.22 0.75
C GLU A 111 18.34 -38.28 0.00
N GLN A 112 18.08 -38.45 -1.30
CA GLN A 112 18.80 -39.43 -2.12
C GLN A 112 20.31 -39.15 -2.17
N THR A 113 20.72 -37.89 -2.35
CA THR A 113 22.15 -37.54 -2.37
C THR A 113 22.82 -37.76 -1.02
N LEU A 114 22.13 -37.47 0.08
CA LEU A 114 22.63 -37.72 1.43
C LEU A 114 22.76 -39.23 1.71
N LEU A 115 21.79 -40.05 1.30
CA LEU A 115 21.86 -41.51 1.44
C LEU A 115 23.08 -42.07 0.68
N GLN A 116 23.26 -41.67 -0.59
CA GLN A 116 24.42 -42.09 -1.39
C GLN A 116 25.75 -41.67 -0.77
N SER A 117 25.84 -40.45 -0.27
CA SER A 117 27.03 -39.95 0.41
C SER A 117 27.30 -40.75 1.69
N ASN A 118 26.27 -40.98 2.51
CA ASN A 118 26.40 -41.74 3.74
C ASN A 118 26.85 -43.19 3.49
N GLU A 119 26.26 -43.88 2.51
CA GLU A 119 26.71 -45.22 2.09
C GLU A 119 28.18 -45.23 1.67
N SER A 120 28.63 -44.21 0.94
CA SER A 120 30.05 -44.10 0.54
C SER A 120 30.98 -43.91 1.72
N LEU A 121 30.56 -43.16 2.76
CA LEU A 121 31.31 -42.95 3.99
C LEU A 121 31.36 -44.21 4.85
N VAL A 122 30.22 -44.89 5.02
CA VAL A 122 30.14 -46.16 5.74
C VAL A 122 31.09 -47.18 5.11
N LYS A 123 31.08 -47.33 3.78
CA LYS A 123 32.02 -48.21 3.08
C LYS A 123 33.47 -47.87 3.44
N LYS A 124 33.86 -46.59 3.42
CA LYS A 124 35.23 -46.16 3.78
C LYS A 124 35.62 -46.41 5.24
N LEU A 125 34.66 -46.54 6.15
CA LEU A 125 34.92 -46.85 7.56
C LEU A 125 34.99 -48.35 7.83
N THR A 126 34.37 -49.17 6.97
CA THR A 126 34.30 -50.62 7.10
C THR A 126 35.40 -51.38 6.33
N TRP A 127 36.22 -50.69 5.53
CA TRP A 127 37.42 -51.21 4.88
C TRP A 127 38.66 -50.59 5.51
#